data_AF-A0A1M3MYM1-F1
#
_entry.id   AF-A0A1M3MYM1-F1
#
_cell.length_a   1.000
_cell.length_b   1.000
_cell.length_c   1.000
_cell.angle_alpha   90.00
_cell.angle_beta   90.00
_cell.angle_gamma   90.00
#
_symmetry.space_group_name_H-M   'P 1'
#
loop_
_entity.id
_entity.type
_entity.pdbx_description
1 polymer ?
#
loop_
_entity_poly.entity_id
_entity_poly.type
_entity_poly.pdbx_seq_one_letter_code
_entity_poly.pdbx_strand_id
1 'polypeptide(L)'
;MNADRHAAASFTDPPRDLEITDNNCGGCNHRCPGFGRPHFSPTCSLGICGGQCEEKFADCDGIASNGCEIDTRVDNRNCGACGHACLPGQVCSGGQCLFAPCEPEGPTAK
;
A
#
# COMPACT_ATOMS: atom_id res chain seq x y z
N MET A 1 37.26 31.28 -1.15
CA MET A 1 36.45 30.08 -1.42
C MET A 1 35.18 30.19 -0.58
N ASN A 2 34.06 30.62 -1.18
CA ASN A 2 32.79 30.82 -0.46
C ASN A 2 31.75 29.81 -0.95
N ALA A 3 31.11 29.17 0.03
CA ALA A 3 30.00 28.25 -0.13
C ALA A 3 28.70 28.98 -0.51
N ASP A 4 27.69 28.19 -0.86
CA ASP A 4 26.28 28.53 -1.08
C ASP A 4 25.90 29.08 -2.46
N ARG A 5 26.02 28.18 -3.44
CA ARG A 5 25.20 28.19 -4.65
C ARG A 5 23.92 27.38 -4.42
N HIS A 6 22.84 28.02 -4.00
CA HIS A 6 21.49 27.61 -4.42
C HIS A 6 20.71 28.85 -4.81
N ALA A 7 20.46 28.92 -6.12
CA ALA A 7 19.93 30.06 -6.83
C ALA A 7 18.42 30.21 -6.64
N ALA A 8 18.00 31.47 -6.49
CA ALA A 8 16.75 32.09 -6.94
C ALA A 8 15.46 31.26 -6.83
N ALA A 9 14.69 31.53 -5.76
CA ALA A 9 13.26 31.31 -5.72
C ALA A 9 12.57 32.28 -6.70
N SER A 10 11.99 31.75 -7.78
CA SER A 10 11.11 32.50 -8.69
C SER A 10 9.67 32.43 -8.21
N PHE A 11 8.97 33.57 -8.17
CA PHE A 11 7.57 33.75 -7.77
C PHE A 11 6.53 33.13 -8.74
N THR A 12 6.94 32.15 -9.55
CA THR A 12 6.07 31.36 -10.44
C THR A 12 6.04 29.88 -10.05
N ASP A 13 6.81 29.46 -9.05
CA ASP A 13 6.63 28.12 -8.50
C ASP A 13 5.36 28.10 -7.66
N PRO A 14 4.42 27.15 -7.89
CA PRO A 14 3.39 26.85 -6.91
C PRO A 14 4.08 26.56 -5.55
N PRO A 15 3.37 26.65 -4.39
CA PRO A 15 3.95 26.18 -3.13
C PRO A 15 4.59 24.81 -3.38
N ARG A 16 5.76 24.52 -2.79
CA ARG A 16 6.49 23.26 -2.98
C ARG A 16 5.68 22.07 -2.47
N ASP A 17 4.59 21.76 -3.16
CA ASP A 17 3.72 20.62 -3.01
C ASP A 17 4.51 19.44 -3.58
N LEU A 18 5.09 18.59 -2.74
CA LEU A 18 4.37 17.51 -2.07
C LEU A 18 3.88 16.42 -3.06
N GLU A 19 4.31 16.43 -4.33
CA GLU A 19 4.09 15.29 -5.21
C GLU A 19 5.15 14.21 -5.00
N ILE A 20 4.66 13.01 -4.65
CA ILE A 20 5.36 11.71 -4.46
C ILE A 20 6.49 11.42 -5.46
N THR A 21 6.42 12.00 -6.66
CA THR A 21 7.38 11.80 -7.76
C THR A 21 8.73 12.45 -7.49
N ASP A 22 8.73 13.59 -6.81
CA ASP A 22 9.94 14.33 -6.53
C ASP A 22 10.44 13.88 -5.17
N ASN A 23 11.69 13.41 -5.15
CA ASN A 23 12.36 12.78 -4.03
C ASN A 23 12.54 13.72 -2.81
N ASN A 24 11.65 14.67 -2.52
CA ASN A 24 11.94 15.82 -1.67
C ASN A 24 10.90 16.05 -0.55
N CYS A 25 10.23 15.00 -0.08
CA CYS A 25 9.18 15.15 0.93
C CYS A 25 9.77 15.62 2.27
N GLY A 26 9.55 16.89 2.66
CA GLY A 26 10.08 17.44 3.92
C GLY A 26 11.59 17.74 3.92
N GLY A 27 12.29 17.54 2.81
CA GLY A 27 13.72 17.85 2.67
C GLY A 27 14.30 17.29 1.36
N CYS A 28 15.50 17.71 0.97
CA CYS A 28 16.12 17.25 -0.28
C CYS A 28 16.43 15.74 -0.25
N ASN A 29 16.11 15.02 -1.32
CA ASN A 29 16.33 13.58 -1.46
C ASN A 29 15.65 12.70 -0.39
N HIS A 30 14.61 13.21 0.27
CA HIS A 30 13.73 12.47 1.15
C HIS A 30 12.56 11.79 0.38
N ARG A 31 12.81 10.55 -0.09
CA ARG A 31 11.75 9.67 -0.63
C ARG A 31 10.96 9.01 0.49
N CYS A 32 9.64 8.99 0.36
CA CYS A 32 8.80 8.33 1.35
C CYS A 32 9.01 6.81 1.37
N PRO A 33 8.93 6.17 2.55
CA PRO A 33 8.87 4.73 2.67
C PRO A 33 7.76 4.15 1.79
N GLY A 34 7.97 2.94 1.26
CA GLY A 34 7.00 2.27 0.40
C GLY A 34 6.94 2.78 -1.05
N PHE A 35 7.71 3.80 -1.44
CA PHE A 35 7.75 4.20 -2.84
C PHE A 35 8.19 3.04 -3.73
N GLY A 36 7.44 2.81 -4.81
CA GLY A 36 7.73 1.79 -5.81
C GLY A 36 7.48 0.37 -5.31
N ARG A 37 6.82 0.22 -4.16
CA ARG A 37 6.34 -1.07 -3.67
C ARG A 37 4.98 -1.41 -4.28
N PRO A 38 4.69 -2.71 -4.50
CA PRO A 38 3.40 -3.13 -5.01
C PRO A 38 2.28 -2.70 -4.07
N HIS A 39 1.20 -2.19 -4.65
CA HIS A 39 -0.07 -1.91 -3.97
C HIS A 39 0.00 -0.91 -2.81
N PHE A 40 1.06 -0.11 -2.74
CA PHE A 40 1.21 0.96 -1.76
C PHE A 40 1.29 2.31 -2.48
N SER A 41 0.39 3.21 -2.11
CA SER A 41 0.39 4.59 -2.57
C SER A 41 0.98 5.47 -1.47
N PRO A 42 2.26 5.87 -1.57
CA PRO A 42 2.85 6.82 -0.63
C PRO A 42 2.11 8.16 -0.73
N THR A 43 2.12 8.98 0.31
CA THR A 43 1.64 10.36 0.29
C THR A 43 2.65 11.28 0.93
N CYS A 44 2.72 12.52 0.46
CA CYS A 44 3.51 13.56 1.12
C CYS A 44 2.58 14.71 1.46
N SER A 45 2.44 15.05 2.74
CA SER A 45 1.61 16.18 3.16
C SER A 45 2.32 16.98 4.24
N LEU A 46 2.47 18.30 4.03
CA LEU A 46 3.18 19.20 4.94
C LEU A 46 4.63 18.73 5.28
N GLY A 47 5.28 18.05 4.34
CA GLY A 47 6.62 17.49 4.52
C GLY A 47 6.67 16.21 5.36
N ILE A 48 5.53 15.61 5.64
CA ILE A 48 5.41 14.34 6.36
C ILE A 48 5.02 13.25 5.37
N CYS A 49 5.79 12.17 5.37
CA CYS A 49 5.46 10.97 4.61
C CYS A 49 4.32 10.21 5.27
N GLY A 50 3.28 9.94 4.49
CA GLY A 50 2.25 8.97 4.80
C GLY A 50 2.11 7.99 3.65
N GLY A 51 0.98 7.30 3.61
CA GLY A 51 0.62 6.43 2.52
C GLY A 51 -0.49 5.48 2.93
N GLN A 52 -1.05 4.81 1.94
CA GLN A 52 -2.11 3.85 2.14
C GLN A 52 -2.02 2.75 1.10
N CYS A 53 -2.49 1.57 1.45
CA CYS A 53 -2.67 0.50 0.49
C CYS A 53 -3.69 0.90 -0.58
N GLU A 54 -3.47 0.42 -1.79
CA GLU A 54 -4.51 0.38 -2.80
C GLU A 54 -5.73 -0.38 -2.27
N GLU A 55 -6.92 -0.05 -2.79
CA GLU A 55 -8.12 -0.78 -2.42
C GLU A 55 -7.90 -2.29 -2.55
N LYS A 56 -8.40 -3.05 -1.56
CA LYS A 56 -8.36 -4.52 -1.48
C LYS A 56 -7.02 -5.08 -1.03
N PHE A 57 -5.94 -4.28 -1.02
CA PHE A 57 -4.66 -4.71 -0.49
C PHE A 57 -4.48 -4.26 0.97
N ALA A 58 -3.71 -5.03 1.72
CA ALA A 58 -3.37 -4.70 3.10
C ALA A 58 -1.91 -5.04 3.41
N ASP A 59 -1.29 -4.18 4.22
CA ASP A 59 -0.02 -4.43 4.91
C ASP A 59 -0.37 -5.17 6.22
N CYS A 60 -0.18 -6.49 6.22
CA CYS A 60 -0.54 -7.34 7.37
C CYS A 60 0.64 -7.66 8.29
N ASP A 61 1.87 -7.28 7.93
CA ASP A 61 3.05 -7.43 8.78
C ASP A 61 3.53 -6.09 9.38
N GLY A 62 2.93 -4.98 8.96
CA GLY A 62 3.26 -3.62 9.40
C GLY A 62 4.54 -3.08 8.79
N ILE A 63 5.04 -3.72 7.73
CA ILE A 63 6.30 -3.38 7.10
C ILE A 63 6.01 -2.68 5.75
N ALA A 64 5.81 -1.37 5.83
CA ALA A 64 5.66 -0.50 4.65
C ALA A 64 6.80 -0.63 3.62
N SER A 65 7.94 -1.22 3.99
CA SER A 65 9.06 -1.46 3.09
C SER A 65 8.85 -2.59 2.09
N ASN A 66 7.87 -3.48 2.25
CA ASN A 66 7.51 -4.52 1.27
C ASN A 66 6.23 -4.18 0.49
N GLY A 67 5.43 -3.23 0.97
CA GLY A 67 4.23 -2.75 0.30
C GLY A 67 2.96 -3.20 1.02
N CYS A 68 1.92 -3.50 0.25
CA CYS A 68 0.68 -4.09 0.76
C CYS A 68 0.48 -5.44 0.08
N GLU A 69 1.03 -6.49 0.69
CA GLU A 69 1.30 -7.76 0.04
C GLU A 69 0.05 -8.61 -0.14
N ILE A 70 -1.01 -8.32 0.62
CA ILE A 70 -2.15 -9.22 0.79
C ILE A 70 -3.37 -8.67 0.08
N ASP A 71 -3.84 -9.38 -0.96
CA ASP A 71 -5.16 -9.14 -1.55
C ASP A 71 -6.24 -9.76 -0.65
N THR A 72 -6.85 -8.90 0.16
CA THR A 72 -7.91 -9.26 1.11
C THR A 72 -9.18 -9.77 0.45
N ARG A 73 -9.31 -9.73 -0.89
CA ARG A 73 -10.48 -10.30 -1.56
C ARG A 73 -10.43 -11.81 -1.73
N VAL A 74 -9.24 -12.39 -1.68
CA VAL A 74 -8.99 -13.78 -2.09
C VAL A 74 -8.14 -14.54 -1.08
N ASP A 75 -7.44 -13.85 -0.17
CA ASP A 75 -6.69 -14.51 0.88
C ASP A 75 -7.61 -15.06 1.97
N ASN A 76 -7.69 -16.38 2.05
CA ASN A 76 -8.47 -17.12 3.06
C ASN A 76 -8.05 -16.84 4.51
N ARG A 77 -6.84 -16.34 4.77
CA ARG A 77 -6.33 -15.99 6.09
C ARG A 77 -6.51 -14.51 6.44
N ASN A 78 -6.84 -13.68 5.45
CA ASN A 78 -6.90 -12.22 5.56
C ASN A 78 -8.13 -11.65 4.82
N CYS A 79 -9.26 -12.34 4.90
CA CYS A 79 -10.41 -12.04 4.05
C CYS A 79 -11.14 -10.78 4.51
N GLY A 80 -11.12 -9.73 3.69
CA GLY A 80 -11.66 -8.40 4.01
C GLY A 80 -10.81 -7.58 5.00
N ALA A 81 -9.96 -8.21 5.80
CA ALA A 81 -9.02 -7.55 6.71
C ALA A 81 -7.88 -8.51 7.15
N CYS A 82 -6.75 -7.96 7.58
CA CYS A 82 -5.64 -8.74 8.12
C CYS A 82 -6.06 -9.61 9.31
N GLY A 83 -5.66 -10.88 9.28
CA GLY A 83 -5.98 -11.86 10.31
C GLY A 83 -7.45 -12.36 10.32
N HIS A 84 -8.30 -11.87 9.39
CA HIS A 84 -9.67 -12.36 9.26
C HIS A 84 -9.70 -13.66 8.45
N ALA A 85 -9.32 -14.76 9.09
CA ALA A 85 -9.34 -16.07 8.46
C ALA A 85 -10.77 -16.61 8.32
N CYS A 86 -11.08 -17.13 7.13
CA CYS A 86 -12.34 -17.84 6.89
C CYS A 86 -12.37 -19.18 7.64
N LEU A 87 -13.57 -19.63 8.00
CA LEU A 87 -13.75 -20.92 8.67
C LEU A 87 -13.42 -22.09 7.72
N PRO A 88 -13.12 -23.29 8.26
CA PRO A 88 -12.97 -24.48 7.44
C PRO A 88 -14.17 -24.70 6.51
N GLY A 89 -13.90 -24.97 5.24
CA GLY A 89 -14.93 -25.13 4.19
C GLY A 89 -15.43 -23.82 3.57
N GLN A 90 -14.93 -22.67 4.03
CA GLN A 90 -15.19 -21.38 3.39
C GLN A 90 -14.02 -20.95 2.50
N VAL A 91 -14.35 -20.16 1.48
CA VAL A 91 -13.43 -19.52 0.55
C VAL A 91 -13.61 -18.01 0.64
N CYS A 92 -12.51 -17.26 0.58
CA CYS A 92 -12.54 -15.82 0.48
C CYS A 92 -12.88 -15.42 -0.96
N SER A 93 -13.98 -14.70 -1.12
CA SER A 93 -14.39 -14.18 -2.42
C SER A 93 -14.94 -12.77 -2.25
N GLY A 94 -14.33 -11.82 -2.95
CA GLY A 94 -14.72 -10.40 -2.88
C GLY A 94 -14.53 -9.77 -1.50
N GLY A 95 -13.70 -10.35 -0.64
CA GLY A 95 -13.46 -9.89 0.73
C GLY A 95 -14.48 -10.42 1.74
N GLN A 96 -15.21 -11.48 1.36
CA GLN A 96 -16.18 -12.13 2.21
C GLN A 96 -15.90 -13.63 2.26
N CYS A 97 -16.02 -14.21 3.45
CA CYS A 97 -15.96 -15.64 3.63
C CYS A 97 -17.29 -16.27 3.20
N LEU A 98 -17.28 -16.98 2.08
CA LEU A 98 -18.43 -17.69 1.54
C LEU A 98 -18.19 -19.18 1.66
N PHE A 99 -19.25 -19.98 1.81
CA PHE A 99 -19.09 -21.42 1.61
C PHE A 99 -18.76 -21.67 0.15
N ALA A 100 -17.81 -22.57 -0.10
CA ALA A 100 -17.63 -23.08 -1.46
C ALA A 100 -18.99 -23.59 -1.94
N PRO A 101 -19.38 -23.30 -3.20
CA PRO A 101 -20.61 -23.86 -3.74
C PRO A 101 -20.57 -25.37 -3.53
N CYS A 102 -21.72 -25.94 -3.19
CA CYS A 102 -21.89 -27.38 -3.16
C CYS A 102 -21.69 -27.90 -4.59
N GLU A 103 -20.46 -28.28 -4.92
CA GLU A 103 -20.19 -28.99 -6.16
C GLU A 103 -20.81 -30.40 -6.02
N PRO A 104 -21.56 -30.88 -7.02
CA PRO A 104 -22.09 -32.25 -7.01
C PRO A 104 -20.96 -33.30 -7.08
N GLU A 105 -19.73 -32.90 -7.42
CA GLU A 105 -18.54 -33.73 -7.40
C GLU A 105 -17.59 -33.16 -6.32
N GLY A 106 -17.56 -33.78 -5.15
CA GLY A 106 -16.79 -33.31 -4.00
C GLY A 106 -15.26 -33.25 -4.23
N PRO A 107 -14.48 -32.78 -3.24
CA PRO A 107 -13.03 -32.69 -3.38
C PRO A 107 -12.48 -34.10 -3.57
N THR A 108 -11.95 -34.38 -4.76
CA THR A 108 -11.18 -35.60 -5.01
C THR A 108 -9.90 -35.51 -4.19
N ALA A 109 -9.97 -36.02 -2.97
CA ALA A 109 -8.81 -36.35 -2.17
C ALA A 109 -7.98 -37.36 -2.97
N LYS A 110 -6.80 -36.93 -3.40
CA LYS A 110 -5.77 -37.81 -3.96
C LYS A 110 -5.00 -38.49 -2.82
#